data_AF-A0A3C1KAU6-F1
#
_entry.id   AF-A0A3C1KAU6-F1
#
_cell.length_a   1.000
_cell.length_b   1.000
_cell.length_c   1.000
_cell.angle_alpha   90.00
_cell.angle_beta   90.00
_cell.angle_gamma   90.00
#
_symmetry.space_group_name_H-M   'P 1'
#
loop_
_entity.id
_entity.type
_entity.pdbx_description
1 polymer ?
#
loop_
_entity_poly.entity_id
_entity_poly.type
_entity_poly.pdbx_seq_one_letter_code
_entity_poly.pdbx_strand_id
1 'polypeptide(L)'
;MTPDSELPFVVDGYELTSYAGSVDRLLARHPARSRTEIEAVLAREHDAFTGGRPVAIPVAVENGADEVLSLREDDAADGAVA
;
A
#
# COMPACT_ATOMS: atom_id res chain seq x y z
N MET A 1 5.31 27.34 -2.45
CA MET A 1 6.21 26.18 -2.31
C MET A 1 5.58 25.07 -3.12
N THR A 2 6.06 24.84 -4.34
CA THR A 2 5.64 23.67 -5.12
C THR A 2 6.08 22.45 -4.31
N PRO A 3 5.20 21.50 -3.97
CA PRO A 3 5.66 20.29 -3.31
C PRO A 3 6.71 19.65 -4.22
N ASP A 4 7.88 19.41 -3.64
CA ASP A 4 8.94 18.64 -4.27
C ASP A 4 8.28 17.35 -4.78
N SER A 5 8.21 17.20 -6.10
CA SER A 5 7.43 16.11 -6.67
C SER A 5 8.18 14.83 -6.34
N GLU A 6 7.62 14.07 -5.39
CA GLU A 6 8.13 12.77 -4.98
C GLU A 6 8.51 11.94 -6.21
N LEU A 7 9.79 11.59 -6.29
CA LEU A 7 10.30 10.82 -7.41
C LEU A 7 9.78 9.38 -7.33
N PRO A 8 9.51 8.75 -8.48
CA PRO A 8 9.16 7.34 -8.50
C PRO A 8 10.28 6.47 -7.93
N PHE A 9 9.92 5.36 -7.31
CA PHE A 9 10.84 4.35 -6.79
C PHE A 9 10.43 2.96 -7.27
N VAL A 10 11.38 2.03 -7.43
CA VAL A 10 11.10 0.70 -7.99
C VAL A 10 10.98 -0.34 -6.88
N VAL A 11 9.88 -1.11 -6.87
CA VAL A 11 9.66 -2.28 -6.01
C VAL A 11 9.14 -3.43 -6.86
N ASP A 12 9.73 -4.62 -6.74
CA ASP A 12 9.32 -5.80 -7.49
C ASP A 12 9.21 -5.59 -9.01
N GLY A 13 10.02 -4.69 -9.57
CA GLY A 13 9.99 -4.32 -11.00
C GLY A 13 8.89 -3.32 -11.38
N TYR A 14 8.08 -2.87 -10.43
CA TYR A 14 7.09 -1.82 -10.60
C TYR A 14 7.65 -0.46 -10.21
N GLU A 15 7.51 0.53 -11.09
CA GLU A 15 7.76 1.93 -10.76
C GLU A 15 6.57 2.50 -9.99
N LEU A 16 6.80 2.85 -8.72
CA LEU A 16 5.82 3.28 -7.74
C LEU A 16 6.00 4.75 -7.37
N THR A 17 4.93 5.34 -6.86
CA THR A 17 4.91 6.68 -6.26
C THR A 17 3.88 6.67 -5.13
N SER A 18 3.94 7.60 -4.17
CA SER A 18 2.96 7.61 -3.09
C SER A 18 1.52 7.77 -3.58
N TYR A 19 0.62 7.16 -2.84
CA TYR A 19 -0.82 7.30 -3.02
C TYR A 19 -1.25 8.77 -2.87
N ALA A 20 -0.82 9.45 -1.81
CA ALA A 20 -1.15 10.85 -1.56
C ALA A 20 -0.64 11.78 -2.68
N GLY A 21 0.61 11.62 -3.10
CA GLY A 21 1.17 12.39 -4.21
C GLY A 21 0.44 12.12 -5.53
N SER A 22 -0.02 10.90 -5.75
CA SER A 22 -0.85 10.55 -6.92
C SER A 22 -2.20 11.24 -6.89
N VAL A 23 -2.88 11.25 -5.74
CA VAL A 23 -4.16 11.96 -5.57
C VAL A 23 -3.99 13.46 -5.84
N ASP A 24 -2.97 14.10 -5.25
CA ASP A 24 -2.76 15.54 -5.41
C ASP A 24 -2.43 15.91 -6.86
N ARG A 25 -1.58 15.14 -7.54
CA ARG A 25 -1.27 15.35 -8.98
C ARG A 25 -2.48 15.09 -9.87
N LEU A 26 -3.38 14.18 -9.50
CA LEU A 26 -4.62 13.93 -10.25
C LEU A 26 -5.65 15.04 -10.01
N LEU A 27 -5.78 15.54 -8.79
CA LEU A 27 -6.63 16.70 -8.49
C LEU A 27 -6.20 17.94 -9.27
N ALA A 28 -4.88 18.18 -9.35
CA ALA A 28 -4.34 19.28 -10.14
C ALA A 28 -4.64 19.14 -11.65
N ARG A 29 -4.63 17.92 -12.18
CA ARG A 29 -4.93 17.64 -13.60
C ARG A 29 -6.42 17.55 -13.92
N HIS A 30 -7.26 17.24 -12.93
CA HIS A 30 -8.70 17.02 -13.08
C HIS A 30 -9.49 17.83 -12.05
N PRO A 31 -9.47 19.17 -12.10
CA PRO A 31 -10.02 20.03 -11.04
C PRO A 31 -11.55 19.97 -10.89
N ALA A 32 -12.26 19.43 -11.88
CA ALA A 32 -13.71 19.23 -11.82
C ALA A 32 -14.12 17.93 -11.08
N ARG A 33 -13.17 17.06 -10.73
CA ARG A 33 -13.41 15.81 -10.01
C ARG A 33 -13.21 16.02 -8.52
N SER A 34 -14.04 15.36 -7.72
CA SER A 34 -13.85 15.30 -6.28
C SER A 34 -12.66 14.41 -5.91
N ARG A 35 -12.06 14.66 -4.74
CA ARG A 35 -11.02 13.79 -4.16
C ARG A 35 -11.51 12.35 -4.03
N THR A 36 -12.73 12.15 -3.54
CA THR A 36 -13.34 10.83 -3.37
C THR A 36 -13.46 10.06 -4.69
N GLU A 37 -13.85 10.72 -5.79
CA GLU A 37 -13.88 10.08 -7.11
C GLU A 37 -12.48 9.63 -7.55
N ILE A 38 -11.45 10.46 -7.34
CA ILE A 38 -10.07 10.14 -7.72
C ILE A 38 -9.53 8.96 -6.91
N GLU A 39 -9.75 8.97 -5.59
CA GLU A 39 -9.36 7.90 -4.68
C GLU A 39 -10.03 6.56 -5.05
N ALA A 40 -11.34 6.60 -5.36
CA ALA A 40 -12.07 5.42 -5.82
C ALA A 40 -11.53 4.84 -7.13
N VAL A 41 -11.18 5.71 -8.09
CA VAL A 41 -10.55 5.27 -9.35
C VAL A 41 -9.18 4.66 -9.08
N LEU A 42 -8.31 5.32 -8.31
CA LEU A 42 -6.98 4.79 -7.98
C LEU A 42 -7.05 3.42 -7.30
N ALA A 43 -7.96 3.23 -6.33
CA ALA A 43 -8.13 1.96 -5.66
C ALA A 43 -8.56 0.84 -6.62
N ARG A 44 -9.51 1.12 -7.52
CA ARG A 44 -9.99 0.17 -8.53
C ARG A 44 -8.90 -0.18 -9.55
N GLU A 45 -8.19 0.81 -10.07
CA GLU A 45 -7.14 0.60 -11.05
C GLU A 45 -5.94 -0.15 -10.43
N HIS A 46 -5.59 0.16 -9.18
CA HIS A 46 -4.57 -0.59 -8.45
C HIS A 46 -4.96 -2.06 -8.30
N ASP A 47 -6.18 -2.35 -7.82
CA ASP A 47 -6.67 -3.73 -7.68
C ASP A 47 -6.67 -4.49 -9.02
N ALA A 48 -7.17 -3.86 -10.09
CA ALA A 48 -7.18 -4.43 -11.43
C ALA A 48 -5.77 -4.69 -11.98
N PHE A 49 -4.81 -3.83 -11.66
CA PHE A 49 -3.43 -3.94 -12.13
C PHE A 49 -2.63 -4.99 -11.35
N THR A 50 -2.81 -5.07 -10.03
CA THR A 50 -2.02 -5.96 -9.16
C THR A 50 -2.70 -7.30 -8.88
N GLY A 51 -3.96 -7.47 -9.29
CA GLY A 51 -4.76 -8.66 -8.96
C GLY A 51 -5.01 -8.80 -7.46
N GLY A 52 -5.14 -7.67 -6.75
CA GLY A 52 -5.31 -7.62 -5.30
C GLY A 52 -4.04 -7.91 -4.49
N ARG A 53 -2.91 -8.23 -5.13
CA ARG A 53 -1.63 -8.43 -4.44
C ARG A 53 -1.03 -7.07 -4.05
N PRO A 54 -0.67 -6.84 -2.77
CA PRO A 54 0.05 -5.63 -2.38
C PRO A 54 1.43 -5.59 -3.04
N VAL A 55 1.78 -4.47 -3.69
CA VAL A 55 3.12 -4.27 -4.28
C VAL A 55 4.09 -3.68 -3.26
N ALA A 56 3.59 -2.89 -2.32
CA ALA A 56 4.34 -2.38 -1.17
C ALA A 56 3.43 -2.38 0.06
N ILE A 57 4.02 -2.54 1.24
CA ILE A 57 3.31 -2.47 2.52
C ILE A 57 4.05 -1.52 3.47
N PRO A 58 3.34 -0.85 4.40
CA PRO A 58 4.01 -0.13 5.48
C PRO A 58 4.84 -1.10 6.33
N VAL A 59 6.02 -0.67 6.78
CA VAL A 59 6.89 -1.47 7.69
C VAL A 59 6.14 -1.92 8.95
N ALA A 60 5.22 -1.10 9.47
CA ALA A 60 4.39 -1.49 10.62
C ALA A 60 3.48 -2.70 10.34
N VAL A 61 3.04 -2.88 9.09
CA VAL A 61 2.26 -4.06 8.67
C VAL A 61 3.15 -5.30 8.63
N GLU A 62 4.38 -5.18 8.14
CA GLU A 62 5.38 -6.27 8.18
C GLU A 62 5.67 -6.71 9.61
N ASN A 63 5.99 -5.76 10.50
CA ASN A 63 6.25 -6.04 11.92
C ASN A 63 5.03 -6.68 12.61
N GLY A 64 3.82 -6.16 12.36
CA GLY A 64 2.61 -6.75 12.93
C GLY A 64 2.31 -8.15 12.39
N ALA A 65 2.69 -8.45 11.15
CA ALA A 65 2.59 -9.80 10.60
C ALA A 65 3.56 -10.76 11.28
N ASP A 66 4.81 -10.33 11.52
CA ASP A 66 5.82 -11.10 12.26
C ASP A 66 5.33 -11.45 13.68
N GLU A 67 4.88 -10.45 14.44
CA GLU A 67 4.32 -10.66 15.79
C GLU A 67 3.19 -11.70 15.82
N VAL A 68 2.26 -11.63 14.86
CA VAL A 68 1.13 -12.56 14.77
C VAL A 68 1.57 -13.98 14.40
N LEU A 69 2.63 -14.13 13.60
CA LEU A 69 3.18 -15.43 13.24
C LEU A 69 3.93 -16.06 14.41
N SER A 70 4.77 -15.31 15.12
CA SER A 70 5.50 -15.81 16.29
C SER A 70 4.56 -16.32 17.40
N LEU A 71 3.46 -15.61 17.66
CA LEU A 71 2.45 -16.06 18.64
C LEU A 71 1.86 -17.44 18.28
N ARG A 72 1.70 -17.75 16.99
CA ARG A 72 1.17 -19.05 16.54
C ARG A 72 2.20 -20.17 16.64
N GLU A 73 3.48 -19.85 16.49
CA GLU A 73 4.57 -20.81 16.67
C GLU A 73 4.69 -21.22 18.14
N ASP A 74 4.55 -20.26 19.05
CA ASP A 74 4.54 -20.50 20.49
C ASP A 74 3.32 -21.35 20.92
N ASP A 75 2.11 -21.03 20.44
CA ASP A 75 0.90 -21.83 20.68
C ASP A 75 1.05 -23.28 20.17
N ALA A 76 1.71 -23.46 19.02
CA ALA A 76 1.97 -24.78 18.46
C ALA A 76 3.03 -25.57 19.24
N ALA A 77 4.01 -24.89 19.84
CA ALA A 77 5.04 -25.50 20.69
C ALA A 77 4.48 -25.95 22.05
N ASP A 78 3.62 -25.15 22.67
CA ASP A 78 2.95 -25.50 23.94
C ASP A 78 1.89 -26.61 23.75
N GLY A 79 1.28 -26.73 22.57
CA GLY A 79 0.36 -27.82 22.24
C GLY A 79 1.04 -29.16 21.95
N ALA A 80 2.35 -29.19 21.67
CA ALA A 80 3.11 -30.40 21.33
C ALA A 80 3.73 -31.11 22.55
N VAL A 81 3.65 -30.52 23.75
CA VAL A 81 4.16 -31.09 25.01
C VAL A 81 3.09 -31.80 25.85
N ALA A 82 1.97 -32.20 25.25
CA ALA A 82 0.88 -32.95 25.89
C ALA A 82 0.76 -34.40 25.42
#